data_AF-A0AAX0R178-F1
#
_entry.id   AF-A0AAX0R178-F1
#
_cell.length_a   1.000
_cell.length_b   1.000
_cell.length_c   1.000
_cell.angle_alpha   90.00
_cell.angle_beta   90.00
_cell.angle_gamma   90.00
#
_symmetry.space_group_name_H-M   'P 1'
#
loop_
_entity.id
_entity.type
_entity.pdbx_description
1 polymer ?
#
loop_
_entity_poly.entity_id
_entity_poly.type
_entity_poly.pdbx_seq_one_letter_code
_entity_poly.pdbx_strand_id
1 'polypeptide(L)'
;MRSLLLSFIGCLLSGCTTAADGPTATSASPDLSDPAASAIAGDMVGRLAEQVDPGINRVKWNGDATPFGQAIEAALKAWGYEVVTAQGSDEKKRMVALTYGVDDLEGQAFVSISAGSVELARAYATSATGASPASPVSVRRN
;
A
#
# COMPACT_ATOMS: atom_id res chain seq x y z
N MET A 1 -9.28 -59.12 -39.70
CA MET A 1 -10.38 -58.22 -40.11
C MET A 1 -11.13 -57.79 -38.85
N ARG A 2 -11.25 -56.48 -38.63
CA ARG A 2 -12.33 -55.79 -37.88
C ARG A 2 -12.41 -56.05 -36.35
N SER A 3 -11.65 -55.26 -35.58
CA SER A 3 -12.05 -54.78 -34.26
C SER A 3 -11.57 -53.33 -34.17
N LEU A 4 -12.20 -52.41 -34.91
CA LEU A 4 -13.32 -51.57 -34.50
C LEU A 4 -13.12 -50.88 -33.14
N LEU A 5 -12.54 -49.68 -33.25
CA LEU A 5 -12.84 -48.48 -32.46
C LEU A 5 -12.47 -48.53 -30.97
N LEU A 6 -11.17 -48.30 -30.69
CA LEU A 6 -10.76 -47.71 -29.42
C LEU A 6 -11.34 -46.29 -29.32
N SER A 7 -12.15 -46.14 -28.28
CA SER A 7 -12.85 -44.92 -27.89
C SER A 7 -11.91 -43.73 -27.77
N PHE A 8 -12.33 -42.65 -28.42
CA PHE A 8 -11.97 -41.27 -28.13
C PHE A 8 -11.90 -41.02 -26.62
N ILE A 9 -10.77 -40.52 -26.15
CA ILE A 9 -10.74 -39.59 -25.01
C ILE A 9 -9.79 -38.45 -25.42
N GLY A 10 -10.42 -37.34 -25.79
CA GLY A 10 -9.74 -36.08 -25.98
C GLY A 10 -9.38 -35.52 -24.62
N CYS A 11 -8.10 -35.23 -24.43
CA CYS A 11 -7.67 -34.20 -23.50
C CYS A 11 -6.58 -33.41 -24.22
N LEU A 12 -7.01 -32.49 -25.09
CA LEU A 12 -6.15 -31.40 -25.53
C LEU A 12 -5.94 -30.52 -24.29
N LEU A 13 -4.85 -30.76 -23.55
CA LEU A 13 -4.33 -29.77 -22.63
C LEU A 13 -3.80 -28.60 -23.46
N SER A 14 -4.71 -27.72 -23.91
CA SER A 14 -4.32 -26.37 -24.33
C SER A 14 -4.01 -25.59 -23.07
N GLY A 15 -2.74 -25.63 -22.65
CA GLY A 15 -2.21 -24.59 -21.79
C GLY A 15 -2.14 -23.31 -22.60
N CYS A 16 -2.92 -22.29 -22.25
CA CYS A 16 -2.56 -20.92 -22.60
C CYS A 16 -1.34 -20.57 -21.74
N THR A 17 -0.13 -20.78 -22.25
CA THR A 17 1.02 -20.06 -21.73
C THR A 17 0.90 -18.65 -22.30
N THR A 18 0.38 -17.71 -21.51
CA THR A 18 0.64 -16.30 -21.83
C THR A 18 2.15 -16.17 -21.80
N ALA A 19 2.74 -15.70 -22.91
CA ALA A 19 4.13 -15.31 -22.91
C ALA A 19 4.24 -14.14 -21.93
N ALA A 20 4.64 -14.44 -20.69
CA ALA A 20 5.15 -13.42 -19.81
C ALA A 20 6.51 -13.05 -20.39
N ASP A 21 6.53 -11.98 -21.20
CA ASP A 21 7.76 -11.23 -21.41
C ASP A 21 8.37 -10.99 -20.03
N GLY A 22 9.61 -11.44 -19.88
CA GLY A 22 10.27 -11.62 -18.58
C GLY A 22 10.19 -10.35 -17.72
N PRO A 23 10.15 -10.50 -16.38
CA PRO A 23 10.06 -9.35 -15.50
C PRO A 23 11.35 -8.54 -15.59
N THR A 24 11.30 -7.47 -16.37
CA THR A 24 12.21 -6.33 -16.24
C THR A 24 11.42 -5.04 -16.15
N ALA A 25 10.28 -5.07 -15.45
CA ALA A 25 9.85 -3.89 -14.75
C ALA A 25 10.72 -3.83 -13.49
N THR A 26 11.79 -3.04 -13.52
CA THR A 26 12.19 -2.39 -12.28
C THR A 26 10.92 -1.69 -11.80
N SER A 27 10.28 -2.19 -10.76
CA SER A 27 9.11 -1.56 -10.17
C SER A 27 9.60 -0.27 -9.51
N ALA A 28 9.89 0.74 -10.33
CA ALA A 28 10.08 2.08 -9.85
C ALA A 28 8.75 2.46 -9.23
N SER A 29 8.76 2.84 -7.96
CA SER A 29 7.59 3.39 -7.30
C SER A 29 6.96 4.45 -8.21
N PRO A 30 5.63 4.46 -8.36
CA PRO A 30 4.95 5.36 -9.29
C PRO A 30 5.33 6.81 -8.98
N ASP A 31 5.58 7.60 -10.03
CA ASP A 31 5.82 9.03 -9.89
C ASP A 31 4.50 9.71 -9.48
N LEU A 32 4.37 10.04 -8.20
CA LEU A 32 3.19 10.69 -7.64
C LEU A 32 3.33 12.21 -7.73
N SER A 33 2.35 12.87 -8.35
CA SER A 33 2.23 14.32 -8.24
C SER A 33 2.04 14.74 -6.77
N ASP A 34 2.53 15.91 -6.37
CA ASP A 34 2.35 16.40 -4.99
C ASP A 34 0.87 16.41 -4.54
N PRO A 35 -0.11 16.81 -5.37
CA PRO A 35 -1.52 16.70 -5.03
C PRO A 35 -2.00 15.26 -4.83
N ALA A 36 -1.53 14.31 -5.67
CA ALA A 36 -1.86 12.90 -5.51
C ALA A 36 -1.25 12.32 -4.23
N ALA A 37 0.03 12.60 -3.97
CA ALA A 37 0.72 12.19 -2.74
C ALA A 37 -0.01 12.70 -1.49
N SER A 38 -0.39 13.98 -1.47
CA SER A 38 -1.12 14.59 -0.37
C SER A 38 -2.50 13.97 -0.15
N ALA A 39 -3.26 13.73 -1.24
CA ALA A 39 -4.58 13.11 -1.16
C ALA A 39 -4.51 11.66 -0.63
N ILE A 40 -3.54 10.88 -1.11
CA ILE A 40 -3.33 9.49 -0.67
C ILE A 40 -2.90 9.46 0.80
N ALA A 41 -1.94 10.29 1.19
CA ALA A 41 -1.46 10.37 2.56
C ALA A 41 -2.58 10.74 3.54
N GLY A 42 -3.43 11.71 3.16
CA GLY A 42 -4.60 12.12 3.94
C GLY A 42 -5.60 10.98 4.15
N ASP A 43 -5.97 10.24 3.10
CA ASP A 43 -6.88 9.08 3.25
C ASP A 43 -6.23 7.99 4.12
N MET A 44 -5.02 7.53 3.78
CA MET A 44 -4.37 6.43 4.49
C MET A 44 -4.16 6.73 5.98
N VAL A 45 -3.74 7.95 6.34
CA VAL A 45 -3.61 8.36 7.76
C VAL A 45 -4.97 8.48 8.44
N GLY A 46 -6.01 8.95 7.74
CA GLY A 46 -7.36 8.94 8.29
C GLY A 46 -7.86 7.52 8.59
N ARG A 47 -7.61 6.58 7.68
CA ARG A 47 -7.90 5.15 7.91
C ARG A 47 -7.08 4.60 9.07
N LEU A 48 -5.85 5.05 9.26
CA LEU A 48 -5.05 4.64 10.40
C LEU A 48 -5.66 5.10 11.72
N ALA A 49 -6.08 6.36 11.81
CA ALA A 49 -6.70 6.90 13.00
C ALA A 49 -8.00 6.17 13.39
N GLU A 50 -8.71 5.61 12.41
CA GLU A 50 -9.87 4.75 12.65
C GLU A 50 -9.51 3.36 13.22
N GLN A 51 -8.28 2.87 13.00
CA GLN A 51 -7.87 1.51 13.40
C GLN A 51 -7.00 1.44 14.65
N VAL A 52 -6.23 2.49 14.95
CA VAL A 52 -5.30 2.51 16.08
C VAL A 52 -6.05 2.86 17.38
N ASP A 53 -5.59 2.29 18.50
CA ASP A 53 -6.13 2.60 19.84
C ASP A 53 -6.12 4.12 20.09
N PRO A 54 -7.25 4.73 20.52
CA PRO A 54 -7.36 6.18 20.76
C PRO A 54 -6.33 6.76 21.73
N GLY A 55 -5.71 5.94 22.58
CA GLY A 55 -4.63 6.37 23.48
C GLY A 55 -3.24 6.36 22.85
N ILE A 56 -3.10 6.11 21.55
CA ILE A 56 -1.87 6.30 20.78
C ILE A 56 -1.97 7.64 20.05
N ASN A 57 -1.16 8.60 20.47
CA ASN A 57 -1.06 9.91 19.81
C ASN A 57 0.37 10.22 19.37
N ARG A 58 1.34 9.32 19.57
CA ARG A 58 2.74 9.47 19.14
C ARG A 58 3.06 8.46 18.05
N VAL A 59 3.63 8.94 16.96
CA VAL A 59 4.13 8.10 15.86
C VAL A 59 5.63 8.27 15.74
N LYS A 60 6.36 7.17 15.93
CA LYS A 60 7.77 7.10 15.58
C LYS A 60 7.86 7.03 14.06
N TRP A 61 8.43 8.08 13.49
CA TRP A 61 8.54 8.26 12.05
C TRP A 61 10.01 8.23 11.65
N ASN A 62 10.35 7.22 10.86
CA ASN A 62 11.64 7.09 10.19
C ASN A 62 11.47 7.30 8.68
N GLY A 63 10.51 8.13 8.27
CA GLY A 63 10.30 8.41 6.85
C GLY A 63 11.52 9.04 6.20
N ASP A 64 11.61 8.86 4.90
CA ASP A 64 12.63 9.47 4.05
C ASP A 64 12.21 10.89 3.61
N ALA A 65 13.13 11.60 2.97
CA ALA A 65 12.88 12.94 2.43
C ALA A 65 12.14 12.91 1.08
N THR A 66 11.41 11.81 0.77
CA THR A 66 10.63 11.73 -0.46
C THR A 66 9.38 12.62 -0.36
N PRO A 67 8.82 13.08 -1.49
CA PRO A 67 7.58 13.85 -1.48
C PRO A 67 6.43 13.12 -0.78
N PHE A 68 6.32 11.80 -0.98
CA PHE A 68 5.28 11.01 -0.32
C PHE A 68 5.52 10.84 1.18
N GLY A 69 6.78 10.64 1.61
CA GLY A 69 7.13 10.65 3.03
C GLY A 69 6.76 11.97 3.72
N GLN A 70 7.07 13.11 3.10
CA GLN A 70 6.67 14.42 3.61
C GLN A 70 5.15 14.59 3.70
N ALA A 71 4.41 14.09 2.71
CA ALA A 71 2.95 14.10 2.71
C ALA A 71 2.36 13.26 3.86
N ILE A 72 2.92 12.08 4.15
CA ILE A 72 2.51 11.26 5.30
C ILE A 72 2.78 11.97 6.62
N GLU A 73 3.96 12.56 6.79
CA GLU A 73 4.29 13.32 7.99
C GLU A 73 3.33 14.50 8.21
N ALA A 74 3.01 15.24 7.14
CA ALA A 74 2.04 16.33 7.19
C ALA A 74 0.63 15.82 7.55
N ALA A 75 0.19 14.71 6.95
CA ALA A 75 -1.10 14.10 7.24
C ALA A 75 -1.20 13.60 8.69
N LEU A 76 -0.13 12.99 9.23
CA LEU A 76 -0.04 12.58 10.63
C LEU A 76 -0.24 13.77 11.57
N LYS A 77 0.48 14.87 11.33
CA LYS A 77 0.35 16.10 12.12
C LYS A 77 -1.05 16.71 12.00
N ALA A 78 -1.63 16.72 10.80
CA ALA A 78 -2.98 17.23 10.56
C ALA A 78 -4.06 16.43 11.29
N TRP A 79 -3.86 15.13 11.45
CA TRP A 79 -4.74 14.25 12.25
C TRP A 79 -4.52 14.35 13.76
N GLY A 80 -3.48 15.07 14.22
CA GLY A 80 -3.20 15.29 15.63
C GLY A 80 -2.16 14.34 16.24
N TYR A 81 -1.43 13.57 15.43
CA TYR A 81 -0.30 12.78 15.92
C TYR A 81 0.92 13.67 16.22
N GLU A 82 1.58 13.41 17.33
CA GLU A 82 2.94 13.87 17.62
C GLU A 82 3.93 12.97 16.85
N VAL A 83 4.54 13.53 15.81
CA VAL A 83 5.57 12.83 15.02
C VAL A 83 6.92 12.97 15.72
N VAL A 84 7.50 11.84 16.13
CA VAL A 84 8.81 11.81 16.79
C VAL A 84 9.85 11.16 15.89
N THR A 85 10.94 11.88 15.64
CA THR A 85 12.14 11.35 15.00
C THR A 85 13.04 10.72 16.08
N ALA A 86 13.92 9.79 15.70
CA ALA A 86 14.56 8.81 16.58
C ALA A 86 15.38 9.33 17.80
N GLN A 87 15.47 10.64 18.06
CA GLN A 87 16.11 11.23 19.23
C GLN A 87 15.07 11.75 20.23
N GLY A 88 14.66 10.89 21.16
CA GLY A 88 13.85 11.29 22.33
C GLY A 88 12.66 10.38 22.60
N SER A 89 12.91 9.11 22.90
CA SER A 89 11.88 8.22 23.42
C SER A 89 11.75 8.40 24.93
N ASP A 90 10.73 9.13 25.37
CA ASP A 90 10.12 8.83 26.67
C ASP A 90 9.33 7.53 26.49
N GLU A 91 9.98 6.39 26.76
CA GLU A 91 9.47 5.02 26.55
C GLU A 91 8.16 4.74 27.31
N LYS A 92 7.78 5.63 28.23
CA LYS A 92 6.57 5.51 29.06
C LYS A 92 5.28 5.91 28.34
N LYS A 93 5.35 6.63 27.22
CA LYS A 93 4.17 7.01 26.43
C LYS A 93 3.91 6.00 25.33
N ARG A 94 2.65 5.55 25.20
CA ARG A 94 2.27 4.60 24.14
C ARG A 94 2.49 5.24 22.76
N MET A 95 3.26 4.55 21.91
CA MET A 95 3.74 5.03 20.62
C MET A 95 3.74 3.87 19.63
N VAL A 96 3.51 4.17 18.35
CA VAL A 96 3.63 3.20 17.25
C VAL A 96 4.69 3.65 16.26
N ALA A 97 5.50 2.73 15.75
CA ALA A 97 6.36 2.99 14.62
C ALA A 97 5.56 2.85 13.33
N LEU A 98 5.70 3.80 12.41
CA LEU A 98 5.01 3.77 11.12
C LEU A 98 6.01 3.58 9.98
N THR A 99 5.69 2.63 9.10
CA THR A 99 6.35 2.44 7.80
C THR A 99 5.31 2.50 6.69
N TYR A 100 5.74 2.82 5.48
CA TYR A 100 4.88 2.88 4.31
C TYR A 100 5.55 2.23 3.09
N GLY A 101 4.73 1.82 2.13
CA GLY A 101 5.15 1.34 0.81
C GLY A 101 4.29 1.97 -0.28
N VAL A 102 4.90 2.22 -1.44
CA VAL A 102 4.22 2.71 -2.65
C VAL A 102 4.72 1.90 -3.84
N ASP A 103 3.81 1.16 -4.44
CA ASP A 103 4.05 0.30 -5.59
C ASP A 103 3.10 0.67 -6.74
N ASP A 104 3.45 0.29 -7.96
CA ASP A 104 2.52 0.30 -9.09
C ASP A 104 1.82 -1.06 -9.19
N LEU A 105 0.49 -1.03 -9.26
CA LEU A 105 -0.34 -2.21 -9.50
C LEU A 105 -1.31 -1.89 -10.64
N GLU A 106 -1.03 -2.43 -11.82
CA GLU A 106 -1.86 -2.25 -13.02
C GLU A 106 -2.10 -0.76 -13.38
N GLY A 107 -1.07 0.09 -13.22
CA GLY A 107 -1.17 1.52 -13.49
C GLY A 107 -1.89 2.33 -12.41
N GLN A 108 -2.19 1.71 -11.26
CA GLN A 108 -2.70 2.36 -10.06
C GLN A 108 -1.61 2.42 -9.00
N ALA A 109 -1.63 3.46 -8.17
CA ALA A 109 -0.75 3.50 -7.01
C ALA A 109 -1.29 2.58 -5.91
N PHE A 110 -0.57 1.51 -5.61
CA PHE A 110 -0.84 0.65 -4.47
C PHE A 110 -0.05 1.14 -3.27
N VAL A 111 -0.76 1.55 -2.21
CA VAL A 111 -0.13 2.10 -1.01
C VAL A 111 -0.46 1.25 0.20
N SER A 112 0.58 0.93 0.97
CA SER A 112 0.47 0.27 2.26
C SER A 112 1.06 1.15 3.37
N ILE A 113 0.45 1.08 4.56
CA ILE A 113 1.04 1.62 5.79
C ILE A 113 0.96 0.56 6.89
N SER A 114 1.99 0.46 7.69
CA SER A 114 2.04 -0.43 8.86
C SER A 114 2.34 0.38 10.11
N ALA A 115 1.54 0.19 11.16
CA ALA A 115 1.76 0.79 12.46
C ALA A 115 1.38 -0.17 13.59
N GLY A 116 2.37 -0.62 14.36
CA GLY A 116 2.17 -1.60 15.43
C GLY A 116 1.61 -2.92 14.88
N SER A 117 0.43 -3.32 15.37
CA SER A 117 -0.27 -4.54 14.94
C SER A 117 -1.30 -4.30 13.83
N VAL A 118 -1.30 -3.13 13.20
CA VAL A 118 -2.22 -2.79 12.11
C VAL A 118 -1.43 -2.55 10.84
N GLU A 119 -1.87 -3.17 9.75
CA GLU A 119 -1.45 -2.83 8.39
C GLU A 119 -2.67 -2.48 7.55
N LEU A 120 -2.57 -1.40 6.79
CA LEU A 120 -3.57 -0.97 5.82
C LEU A 120 -2.98 -1.03 4.43
N ALA A 121 -3.81 -1.38 3.44
CA ALA A 121 -3.43 -1.27 2.04
C ALA A 121 -4.63 -0.85 1.19
N ARG A 122 -4.37 -0.04 0.15
CA ARG A 122 -5.41 0.44 -0.78
C ARG A 122 -4.78 0.83 -2.13
N ALA A 123 -5.49 0.58 -3.22
CA ALA A 123 -5.14 1.08 -4.54
C ALA A 123 -5.79 2.44 -4.85
N TYR A 124 -5.11 3.28 -5.63
CA TYR A 124 -5.54 4.62 -6.00
C TYR A 124 -5.39 4.87 -7.50
N ALA A 125 -6.44 5.44 -8.10
CA ALA A 125 -6.33 6.11 -9.38
C ALA A 125 -5.72 7.49 -9.15
N THR A 126 -4.61 7.79 -9.84
CA THR A 126 -3.86 9.05 -9.69
C THR A 126 -4.05 9.96 -10.88
N SER A 127 -3.88 11.26 -10.65
CA SER A 127 -3.91 12.30 -11.67
C SER A 127 -2.95 13.42 -11.29
N ALA A 128 -2.74 14.39 -12.19
CA ALA A 128 -1.92 15.56 -11.90
C ALA A 128 -2.48 16.44 -10.77
N THR A 129 -3.78 16.36 -10.48
CA THR A 129 -4.47 17.23 -9.51
C THR A 129 -4.89 16.51 -8.23
N GLY A 130 -4.66 15.19 -8.13
CA GLY A 130 -5.04 14.42 -6.94
C GLY A 130 -5.11 12.93 -7.20
N ALA A 131 -5.71 12.22 -6.25
CA ALA A 131 -5.94 10.78 -6.33
C ALA A 131 -7.31 10.42 -5.72
N SER A 132 -7.88 9.31 -6.18
CA SER A 132 -9.13 8.75 -5.63
C SER A 132 -8.97 7.25 -5.34
N PRO A 133 -9.57 6.73 -4.26
CA PRO A 133 -9.61 5.29 -3.99
C PRO A 133 -10.12 4.48 -5.18
N ALA A 134 -9.32 3.51 -5.63
CA ALA A 134 -9.68 2.53 -6.65
C ALA A 134 -10.10 1.18 -6.05
N SER A 135 -9.83 0.96 -4.76
CA SER A 135 -10.25 -0.23 -4.01
C SER A 135 -10.81 0.15 -2.62
N PRO A 136 -11.52 -0.76 -1.93
CA PRO A 136 -11.70 -0.69 -0.48
C PRO A 136 -10.35 -0.70 0.26
N VAL A 137 -10.33 -0.24 1.53
CA VAL A 137 -9.16 -0.41 2.39
C VAL A 137 -9.12 -1.85 2.91
N SER A 138 -7.98 -2.51 2.72
CA SER A 138 -7.66 -3.76 3.38
C SER A 138 -7.10 -3.45 4.76
N VAL A 139 -7.56 -4.18 5.79
CA VAL A 139 -7.05 -4.05 7.16
C VAL A 139 -6.56 -5.43 7.61
N ARG A 140 -5.29 -5.51 8.01
CA ARG A 140 -4.69 -6.72 8.58
C ARG A 140 -4.28 -6.44 10.02
N ARG A 141 -4.55 -7.41 10.90
CA ARG A 141 -4.08 -7.41 12.29
C ARG A 141 -3.09 -8.55 12.51
N ASN A 142 -1.93 -8.29 13.11
CA ASN A 142 -0.89 -9.27 13.48
C ASN A 142 -0.76 -9.41 15.00
#